data_AF-A0A2E0G5K5-F1
#
_entry.id   AF-A0A2E0G5K5-F1
#
_cell.length_a   1.000
_cell.length_b   1.000
_cell.length_c   1.000
_cell.angle_alpha   90.00
_cell.angle_beta   90.00
_cell.angle_gamma   90.00
#
_symmetry.space_group_name_H-M   'P 1'
#
loop_
_entity.id
_entity.type
_entity.pdbx_description
1 polymer ?
#
loop_
_entity_poly.entity_id
_entity_poly.type
_entity_poly.pdbx_seq_one_letter_code
_entity_poly.pdbx_strand_id
1 'polypeptide(L)'
;TGFVFKPNAHYFRPGYSAKDYIALSGGSLDVGSSKRVKILRKDGRILLRAYNEIVEPGDIIDIPETLGSVIFGNTGFVQALTSIATLLLAYQATLR
;
A
#
# COMPACT_ATOMS: atom_id res chain seq x y z
N THR A 1 0.16 4.81 -10.06
CA THR A 1 -0.81 3.71 -9.84
C THR A 1 -0.94 3.43 -8.35
N GLY A 2 -1.87 2.58 -7.93
CA GLY A 2 -2.05 2.23 -6.50
C GLY A 2 -3.14 3.04 -5.80
N PHE A 3 -3.05 3.14 -4.46
CA PHE A 3 -4.10 3.66 -3.58
C PHE A 3 -4.13 5.20 -3.51
N VAL A 4 -4.47 5.83 -4.63
CA VAL A 4 -4.74 7.28 -4.77
C VAL A 4 -6.16 7.52 -5.25
N PHE A 5 -6.70 8.72 -5.00
CA PHE A 5 -8.07 9.07 -5.39
C PHE A 5 -8.31 8.94 -6.90
N LYS A 6 -7.35 9.37 -7.73
CA LYS A 6 -7.42 9.28 -9.19
C LYS A 6 -6.12 8.69 -9.74
N PRO A 7 -6.00 7.35 -9.82
CA PRO A 7 -4.85 6.73 -10.46
C PRO A 7 -4.90 7.05 -11.95
N ASN A 8 -4.04 7.95 -12.41
CA ASN A 8 -3.93 8.33 -13.81
C ASN A 8 -2.47 8.60 -14.20
N ALA A 9 -2.19 8.56 -15.49
CA ALA A 9 -0.94 9.07 -16.05
C ALA A 9 -0.95 10.61 -15.99
N HIS A 10 0.16 11.18 -15.52
CA HIS A 10 0.38 12.62 -15.51
C HIS A 10 1.51 12.98 -16.46
N TYR A 11 1.39 14.14 -17.12
CA TYR A 11 2.50 14.67 -17.90
C TYR A 11 3.67 14.99 -16.99
N PHE A 12 4.87 14.64 -17.46
CA PHE A 12 6.10 14.93 -16.75
C PHE A 12 6.30 16.45 -16.60
N ARG A 13 6.60 16.86 -15.37
CA ARG A 13 6.94 18.22 -14.95
C ARG A 13 8.32 18.20 -14.28
N PRO A 14 9.31 18.94 -14.79
CA PRO A 14 10.63 19.03 -14.19
C PRO A 14 10.57 19.55 -12.75
N GLY A 15 11.37 18.95 -11.86
CA GLY A 15 11.48 19.36 -10.46
C GLY A 15 10.34 18.87 -9.55
N TYR A 16 9.33 18.16 -10.10
CA TYR A 16 8.26 17.59 -9.30
C TYR A 16 8.72 16.28 -8.65
N SER A 17 8.42 16.17 -7.37
CA SER A 17 8.68 14.98 -6.57
C SER A 17 7.46 14.05 -6.52
N ALA A 18 7.64 12.82 -6.04
CA ALA A 18 6.55 11.84 -6.00
C ALA A 18 5.31 12.37 -5.24
N LYS A 19 5.51 13.07 -4.11
CA LYS A 19 4.43 13.73 -3.36
C LYS A 19 3.61 14.72 -4.20
N ASP A 20 4.22 15.43 -5.13
CA ASP A 20 3.54 16.45 -5.94
C ASP A 20 2.60 15.78 -6.93
N TYR A 21 3.05 14.67 -7.55
CA TYR A 21 2.19 13.85 -8.40
C TYR A 21 1.10 13.12 -7.63
N ILE A 22 1.36 12.72 -6.39
CA ILE A 22 0.33 12.17 -5.49
C ILE A 22 -0.73 13.23 -5.21
N ALA A 23 -0.33 14.47 -4.93
CA ALA A 23 -1.25 15.58 -4.73
C ALA A 23 -2.07 15.89 -6.00
N LEU A 24 -1.45 15.88 -7.18
CA LEU A 24 -2.14 16.01 -8.48
C LEU A 24 -3.15 14.88 -8.73
N SER A 25 -2.91 13.69 -8.15
CA SER A 25 -3.82 12.54 -8.21
C SER A 25 -4.96 12.62 -7.18
N GLY A 26 -5.11 13.74 -6.48
CA GLY A 26 -6.13 13.95 -5.45
C GLY A 26 -5.70 13.50 -4.04
N GLY A 27 -4.42 13.18 -3.85
CA GLY A 27 -3.88 12.68 -2.58
C GLY A 27 -3.91 11.16 -2.45
N SER A 28 -3.24 10.66 -1.42
CA SER A 28 -3.32 9.25 -1.00
C SER A 28 -4.67 8.97 -0.33
N LEU A 29 -5.26 7.80 -0.60
CA LEU A 29 -6.40 7.31 0.17
C LEU A 29 -5.98 7.05 1.63
N ASP A 30 -6.93 7.01 2.57
CA ASP A 30 -6.64 6.67 3.99
C ASP A 30 -5.96 5.30 4.15
N VAL A 31 -6.25 4.38 3.23
CA VAL A 31 -5.63 3.05 3.16
C VAL A 31 -4.29 3.05 2.42
N GLY A 32 -3.91 4.14 1.74
CA GLY A 32 -2.67 4.29 0.98
C GLY A 32 -1.48 4.70 1.85
N SER A 33 -0.36 4.01 1.72
CA SER A 33 0.81 4.26 2.57
C SER A 33 1.78 5.29 1.96
N SER A 34 1.62 6.56 2.34
CA SER A 34 2.56 7.64 1.96
C SER A 34 3.99 7.39 2.44
N LYS A 35 4.19 6.56 3.47
CA LYS A 35 5.52 6.16 3.98
C LYS A 35 6.20 5.06 3.15
N ARG A 36 5.46 4.37 2.27
CA ARG A 36 5.94 3.20 1.51
C ARG A 36 5.86 3.42 0.00
N VAL A 37 5.81 4.67 -0.45
CA VAL A 37 5.82 5.01 -1.87
C VAL A 37 7.02 4.38 -2.55
N LYS A 38 6.77 3.77 -3.71
CA LYS A 38 7.78 3.16 -4.56
C LYS A 38 7.81 3.87 -5.90
N ILE A 39 9.00 4.05 -6.45
CA ILE A 39 9.18 4.47 -7.84
C ILE A 39 9.83 3.32 -8.59
N LEU A 40 9.19 2.89 -9.67
CA LEU A 40 9.75 1.98 -10.65
C LEU A 40 10.27 2.81 -11.82
N ARG A 41 11.59 2.83 -11.99
CA ARG A 41 12.28 3.58 -13.04
C ARG A 41 12.30 2.79 -14.35
N LYS A 42 12.42 3.49 -15.48
CA LYS A 42 12.52 2.88 -16.82
C LYS A 42 13.63 1.83 -16.98
N ASP A 43 14.69 1.92 -16.18
CA ASP A 43 15.83 0.99 -16.19
C ASP A 43 15.60 -0.25 -15.31
N GLY A 44 14.40 -0.39 -14.75
CA GLY A 44 14.01 -1.48 -13.86
C GLY A 44 14.39 -1.28 -12.40
N ARG A 45 15.05 -0.16 -12.03
CA ARG A 45 15.37 0.13 -10.63
C ARG A 45 14.11 0.46 -9.85
N ILE A 46 14.06 -0.05 -8.62
CA ILE A 46 12.97 0.22 -7.67
C ILE A 46 13.53 1.05 -6.52
N LEU A 47 13.03 2.27 -6.39
CA LEU A 47 13.30 3.14 -5.26
C LEU A 47 12.20 2.95 -4.22
N LEU A 48 12.60 2.60 -3.00
CA LEU A 48 11.68 2.43 -1.87
C LEU A 48 11.66 3.69 -1.01
N ARG A 49 10.50 4.00 -0.39
CA ARG A 49 10.30 5.19 0.45
C ARG A 49 10.57 6.50 -0.30
N ALA A 50 10.26 6.50 -1.59
CA ALA A 50 10.61 7.56 -2.52
C ALA A 50 9.62 8.74 -2.50
N TYR A 51 9.02 9.04 -1.35
CA TYR A 51 7.94 10.04 -1.24
C TYR A 51 8.42 11.46 -1.61
N ASN A 52 9.65 11.80 -1.26
CA ASN A 52 10.26 13.10 -1.55
C ASN A 52 11.22 13.05 -2.74
N GLU A 53 11.35 11.91 -3.41
CA GLU A 53 12.28 11.76 -4.52
C GLU A 53 11.78 12.49 -5.77
N ILE A 54 12.71 13.08 -6.51
CA ILE A 54 12.44 13.72 -7.79
C ILE A 54 12.13 12.62 -8.81
N VAL A 55 11.02 12.78 -9.52
CA VAL A 55 10.55 11.82 -10.51
C VAL A 55 11.26 12.08 -11.83
N GLU A 56 11.65 11.03 -12.53
CA GLU A 56 12.22 11.09 -13.88
C GLU A 56 11.15 10.77 -14.94
N PRO A 57 11.32 11.21 -16.21
CA PRO A 57 10.39 10.86 -17.27
C PRO A 57 10.29 9.34 -17.48
N GLY A 58 9.06 8.82 -17.45
CA GLY A 58 8.78 7.39 -17.62
C GLY A 58 8.75 6.59 -16.32
N ASP A 59 8.95 7.24 -15.18
CA ASP A 59 8.80 6.60 -13.87
C ASP A 59 7.35 6.24 -13.55
N ILE A 60 7.17 5.09 -12.89
CA ILE A 60 5.89 4.66 -12.35
C ILE A 60 5.92 4.84 -10.83
N ILE A 61 5.06 5.73 -10.33
CA ILE A 61 4.86 5.93 -8.90
C ILE A 61 3.79 4.95 -8.43
N ASP A 62 4.16 4.03 -7.55
CA ASP A 62 3.28 3.03 -6.95
C ASP A 62 3.11 3.30 -5.45
N ILE A 63 1.86 3.42 -5.02
CA ILE A 63 1.50 3.64 -3.61
C ILE A 63 0.84 2.38 -3.08
N PRO A 64 1.56 1.58 -2.29
CA PRO A 64 1.02 0.35 -1.74
C PRO A 64 0.05 0.65 -0.59
N GLU A 65 -0.76 -0.36 -0.29
CA GLU A 65 -1.67 -0.33 0.85
C GLU A 65 -0.90 -0.24 2.18
N THR A 66 -1.51 0.37 3.18
CA THR A 66 -1.02 0.39 4.56
C THR A 66 -1.08 -1.02 5.14
N LEU A 67 -0.08 -1.37 5.96
CA LEU A 67 -0.04 -2.67 6.63
C LEU A 67 -1.27 -2.90 7.52
N GLY A 68 -1.82 -1.82 8.10
CA GLY A 68 -3.08 -1.88 8.83
C GLY A 68 -4.23 -2.35 7.93
N SER A 69 -4.42 -1.75 6.75
CA SER A 69 -5.45 -2.19 5.81
C SER A 69 -5.24 -3.63 5.33
N VAL A 70 -4.00 -4.06 5.13
CA VAL A 70 -3.71 -5.46 4.73
C VAL A 70 -4.08 -6.46 5.85
N ILE A 71 -3.83 -6.10 7.11
CA ILE A 71 -4.10 -6.98 8.28
C ILE A 71 -5.59 -6.94 8.68
N PHE A 72 -6.23 -5.77 8.64
CA PHE A 72 -7.63 -5.58 9.02
C PHE A 72 -8.62 -5.79 7.86
N GLY A 73 -8.19 -5.60 6.62
CA GLY A 73 -8.99 -5.83 5.41
C GLY A 73 -9.01 -7.29 4.98
N ASN A 74 -7.98 -8.08 5.34
CA ASN A 74 -7.98 -9.52 5.10
C ASN A 74 -8.69 -10.24 6.25
N THR A 75 -10.00 -10.46 6.10
CA THR A 75 -10.83 -11.26 7.01
C THR A 75 -10.25 -12.64 7.35
N GLY A 76 -9.35 -13.17 6.50
CA GLY A 76 -8.65 -14.43 6.72
C GLY A 76 -7.80 -14.49 7.98
N PHE A 77 -7.19 -13.39 8.43
CA PHE A 77 -6.37 -13.40 9.65
C PHE A 77 -7.23 -13.62 10.91
N VAL A 78 -8.33 -12.87 11.02
CA VAL A 78 -9.30 -13.03 12.12
C VAL A 78 -9.92 -14.43 12.07
N GLN A 79 -10.25 -14.93 10.88
CA GLN A 79 -10.84 -16.25 10.73
C GLN A 79 -9.88 -17.39 11.14
N ALA A 80 -8.59 -17.26 10.85
CA ALA A 80 -7.58 -18.22 11.30
C ALA A 80 -7.43 -18.22 12.82
N LEU A 81 -7.47 -17.05 13.47
CA LEU A 81 -7.45 -16.97 14.94
C LEU A 81 -8.72 -17.59 15.54
N THR A 82 -9.87 -17.29 14.96
CA THR A 82 -11.16 -17.84 15.39
C THR A 82 -11.20 -19.36 15.25
N SER A 83 -10.64 -19.93 14.17
CA SER A 83 -10.62 -21.38 14.00
C SER A 83 -9.73 -22.08 15.03
N ILE A 84 -8.56 -21.50 15.34
CA ILE A 84 -7.68 -21.99 16.42
C ILE A 84 -8.38 -21.88 17.78
N ALA A 85 -9.02 -20.75 18.07
CA ALA A 85 -9.77 -20.56 19.32
C ALA A 85 -10.92 -21.57 19.44
N THR A 86 -11.65 -21.80 18.35
CA THR A 86 -12.73 -22.80 18.29
C THR A 86 -12.20 -24.21 18.56
N LEU A 87 -11.05 -24.57 17.97
CA LEU A 87 -10.39 -25.85 18.22
C LEU A 87 -9.97 -26.01 19.69
N LEU A 88 -9.43 -24.97 20.31
CA LEU A 88 -9.06 -24.98 21.73
C LEU A 88 -10.28 -25.11 22.64
N LEU A 89 -11.35 -24.37 22.35
CA LEU A 89 -12.61 -24.45 23.10
C LEU A 89 -13.25 -25.84 22.96
N ALA A 90 -13.27 -26.41 21.76
CA ALA A 90 -13.77 -27.75 21.52
C ALA A 90 -12.93 -28.80 22.29
N TYR A 91 -11.61 -28.66 22.29
CA TYR A 91 -10.72 -29.54 23.05
C TYR A 91 -10.96 -29.43 24.57
N GLN A 92 -11.08 -28.22 25.10
CA GLN A 92 -11.38 -27.99 26.52
C GLN A 92 -12.74 -28.55 26.93
N ALA A 93 -13.76 -28.40 26.07
CA ALA A 93 -15.09 -28.95 26.31
C ALA A 93 -15.11 -30.49 26.28
N THR A 94 -14.14 -31.12 25.60
CA THR A 94 -14.02 -32.58 25.54
C THR A 94 -13.30 -33.17 26.76
N LEU A 95 -12.39 -32.40 27.36
CA LEU A 95 -11.64 -32.80 28.57
C LEU A 95 -12.42 -32.60 29.88
N ARG A 96 -13.56 -31.92 29.82
CA ARG A 96 -14.38 -31.56 30.98
C ARG A 96 -15.64 -32.39 31.01
#